data_AF-A0A1J4YT05-F1
#
_entry.id   AF-A0A1J4YT05-F1
#
_cell.length_a   1.000
_cell.length_b   1.000
_cell.length_c   1.000
_cell.angle_alpha   90.00
_cell.angle_beta   90.00
_cell.angle_gamma   90.00
#
_symmetry.space_group_name_H-M   'P 1'
#
loop_
_entity.id
_entity.type
_entity.pdbx_description
1 polymer ?
#
loop_
_entity_poly.entity_id
_entity_poly.type
_entity_poly.pdbx_seq_one_letter_code
_entity_poly.pdbx_strand_id
1 'polypeptide(L)'
;MYGFTASWSASGGFVLTFNPTTLAIQVAIMIIVEIASCDPEEKMLALKKGQNLCRFTGSFCSVEVPIIGTCLQTTQTYCCFNSRLARIINTAGGAQIGRPATDCSGFTPAQFAALDFSRIDLSEFVAEIMANVHMPNTSAINTDSTATMQRKLDNYYTRGRQ
;
A
#
# COMPACT_ATOMS: atom_id res chain seq x y z
N MET A 1 28.67 17.52 -6.64
CA MET A 1 27.88 17.62 -5.40
C MET A 1 26.41 17.50 -5.79
N TYR A 2 25.71 16.47 -5.32
CA TYR A 2 24.34 16.16 -5.74
C TYR A 2 23.39 17.31 -5.35
N GLY A 3 22.82 18.01 -6.34
CA GLY A 3 21.82 19.07 -6.13
C GLY A 3 22.37 20.46 -5.76
N PHE A 4 23.69 20.60 -5.56
CA PHE A 4 24.33 21.89 -5.25
C PHE A 4 25.43 22.20 -6.25
N THR A 5 25.39 23.39 -6.83
CA THR A 5 26.46 23.94 -7.67
C THR A 5 27.28 24.92 -6.85
N ALA A 6 28.59 24.69 -6.80
CA ALA A 6 29.53 25.62 -6.19
C ALA A 6 30.02 26.58 -7.28
N SER A 7 29.58 27.83 -7.23
CA SER A 7 30.09 28.88 -8.12
C SER A 7 31.06 29.77 -7.38
N TRP A 8 32.20 30.07 -7.99
CA TRP A 8 33.18 31.00 -7.44
C TRP A 8 32.89 32.41 -7.95
N SER A 9 32.84 33.39 -7.04
CA SER A 9 32.71 34.81 -7.39
C SER A 9 33.90 35.61 -6.86
N ALA A 10 34.43 36.50 -7.69
CA ALA A 10 35.61 37.30 -7.36
C ALA A 10 35.39 38.28 -6.19
N SER A 11 34.14 38.60 -5.85
CA SER A 11 33.77 39.51 -4.76
C SER A 11 33.33 38.80 -3.46
N GLY A 12 33.12 37.47 -3.48
CA GLY A 12 32.48 36.76 -2.36
C GLY A 12 32.92 35.32 -2.13
N GLY A 13 33.92 34.80 -2.86
CA GLY A 13 34.42 33.44 -2.69
C GLY A 13 33.47 32.38 -3.25
N PHE A 14 33.50 31.17 -2.68
CA PHE A 14 32.65 30.05 -3.08
C PHE A 14 31.22 30.20 -2.55
N VAL A 15 30.25 30.21 -3.46
CA VAL A 15 28.81 30.24 -3.15
C VAL A 15 28.19 28.88 -3.51
N LEU A 16 27.47 28.29 -2.57
CA LEU A 16 26.72 27.05 -2.78
C LEU A 16 25.29 27.39 -3.17
N THR A 17 24.92 27.10 -4.43
CA THR A 17 23.57 27.33 -4.94
C THR A 17 22.84 26.00 -5.08
N PHE A 18 21.62 25.89 -4.55
CA PHE A 18 20.78 24.72 -4.77
C PHE A 18 20.07 24.86 -6.13
N ASN A 19 20.13 23.83 -6.97
CA ASN A 19 19.37 23.80 -8.21
C ASN A 19 18.27 22.73 -8.10
N PRO A 20 16.98 23.13 -8.03
CA PRO A 20 15.88 22.18 -7.88
C PRO A 20 15.77 21.19 -9.05
N THR A 21 16.11 21.59 -10.29
CA THR A 21 16.01 20.69 -11.45
C THR A 21 17.14 19.67 -11.44
N THR A 22 18.36 20.08 -11.09
CA THR A 22 19.47 19.14 -10.92
C THR A 22 19.19 18.17 -9.78
N LEU A 23 18.66 18.65 -8.65
CA LEU A 23 18.26 17.78 -7.55
C LEU A 23 17.22 16.72 -8.00
N ALA A 24 16.18 17.16 -8.70
CA ALA A 24 15.14 16.26 -9.20
C ALA A 24 15.69 15.19 -10.15
N ILE A 25 16.57 15.57 -11.08
CA ILE A 25 17.21 14.63 -12.02
C ILE A 25 18.05 13.59 -11.26
N GLN A 26 18.80 14.01 -10.25
CA GLN A 26 19.65 13.10 -9.47
C GLN A 26 18.82 12.09 -8.68
N VAL A 27 17.76 12.54 -7.99
CA VAL A 27 16.84 11.65 -7.27
C VAL A 27 16.22 10.64 -8.24
N ALA A 28 15.81 11.08 -9.43
CA ALA A 28 15.27 10.20 -10.44
C ALA A 28 16.27 9.11 -10.87
N ILE A 29 17.54 9.46 -11.08
CA ILE A 29 18.59 8.50 -11.45
C ILE A 29 18.80 7.45 -10.34
N MET A 30 18.85 7.86 -9.07
CA MET A 30 19.04 6.92 -7.95
C MET A 30 17.91 5.89 -7.89
N ILE A 31 16.65 6.36 -8.00
CA ILE A 31 15.48 5.48 -8.01
C ILE A 31 15.54 4.51 -9.19
N ILE A 32 15.92 4.99 -10.39
CA ILE A 32 16.02 4.13 -11.57
C ILE A 32 17.09 3.05 -11.40
N VAL A 33 18.25 3.38 -10.83
CA VAL A 33 19.35 2.41 -10.60
C VAL A 33 18.94 1.34 -9.60
N GLU A 34 18.31 1.72 -8.49
CA GLU A 34 17.80 0.77 -7.49
C GLU A 34 16.76 -0.16 -8.12
N ILE A 35 15.78 0.40 -8.83
CA ILE A 35 14.74 -0.37 -9.52
C ILE A 35 15.37 -1.24 -10.62
N ALA A 36 16.38 -0.80 -11.36
CA ALA A 36 17.01 -1.59 -12.41
C ALA A 36 17.81 -2.78 -11.86
N SER A 37 18.40 -2.65 -10.67
CA SER A 37 19.25 -3.67 -10.06
C SER A 37 18.50 -4.89 -9.50
N CYS A 38 17.19 -4.79 -9.26
CA CYS A 38 16.38 -5.88 -8.72
C CYS A 38 15.65 -6.68 -9.81
N ASP A 39 15.28 -7.92 -9.48
CA ASP A 39 14.37 -8.72 -10.28
C ASP A 39 12.95 -8.11 -10.30
N PRO A 40 12.18 -8.28 -11.38
CA PRO A 40 10.82 -7.73 -11.49
C PRO A 40 9.89 -8.21 -10.37
N GLU A 41 10.07 -9.45 -9.90
CA GLU A 41 9.30 -10.01 -8.79
C GLU A 41 9.63 -9.34 -7.45
N GLU A 42 10.90 -9.03 -7.20
CA GLU A 42 11.34 -8.31 -5.99
C GLU A 42 10.82 -6.87 -5.97
N LYS A 43 10.73 -6.22 -7.13
CA LYS A 43 10.11 -4.88 -7.26
C LYS A 43 8.64 -4.92 -6.86
N MET A 44 7.90 -5.89 -7.39
CA MET A 44 6.48 -6.07 -7.06
C MET A 44 6.30 -6.38 -5.57
N LEU A 45 7.19 -7.19 -5.01
CA LEU A 45 7.22 -7.48 -3.58
C LEU A 45 7.47 -6.22 -2.75
N ALA A 46 8.45 -5.38 -3.12
CA ALA A 46 8.76 -4.14 -2.43
C ALA A 46 7.55 -3.18 -2.43
N LEU A 47 6.85 -3.05 -3.55
CA LEU A 47 5.63 -2.24 -3.66
C LEU A 47 4.51 -2.78 -2.75
N LYS A 48 4.21 -4.09 -2.81
CA LYS A 48 3.18 -4.70 -1.97
C LYS A 48 3.53 -4.64 -0.48
N LYS A 49 4.81 -4.76 -0.14
CA LYS A 49 5.33 -4.60 1.22
C LYS A 49 5.14 -3.15 1.69
N GLY A 50 5.44 -2.15 0.85
CA GLY A 50 5.17 -0.75 1.14
C GLY A 50 3.69 -0.42 1.35
N GLN A 51 2.79 -1.20 0.75
CA GLN A 51 1.34 -1.08 0.95
C GLN A 51 0.80 -1.83 2.18
N ASN A 52 1.66 -2.46 2.98
CA ASN A 52 1.29 -3.35 4.10
C ASN A 52 0.40 -4.54 3.66
N LEU A 53 0.66 -5.11 2.48
CA LEU A 53 -0.07 -6.27 1.95
C LEU A 53 0.66 -7.60 2.19
N CYS A 54 1.91 -7.56 2.65
CA CYS A 54 2.75 -8.75 2.78
C CYS A 54 3.03 -9.12 4.24
N ARG A 55 3.16 -10.43 4.51
CA ARG A 55 3.58 -11.00 5.80
C ARG A 55 4.89 -11.77 5.61
N PHE A 56 5.82 -11.61 6.54
CA PHE A 56 7.08 -12.36 6.56
C PHE A 56 6.83 -13.83 6.90
N THR A 57 7.42 -14.74 6.12
CA THR A 57 7.26 -16.19 6.31
C THR A 57 8.56 -16.90 6.67
N GLY A 58 9.71 -16.37 6.24
CA GLY A 58 11.01 -16.94 6.57
C GLY A 58 12.15 -16.25 5.84
N SER A 59 13.37 -16.66 6.15
CA SER A 59 14.57 -16.17 5.47
C SER A 59 15.58 -17.30 5.33
N PHE A 60 16.28 -17.35 4.20
CA PHE A 60 17.34 -18.31 3.95
C PHE A 60 18.59 -17.60 3.44
N CYS A 61 19.75 -18.24 3.61
CA CYS A 61 21.00 -17.71 3.06
C CYS A 61 21.12 -18.12 1.59
N SER A 62 21.22 -17.13 0.70
CA SER A 62 21.37 -17.36 -0.74
C SER A 62 22.83 -17.42 -1.16
N VAL A 63 23.68 -16.64 -0.47
CA VAL A 63 25.12 -16.62 -0.73
C VAL A 63 25.86 -16.83 0.58
N GLU A 64 26.52 -17.97 0.70
CA GLU A 64 27.30 -18.37 1.87
C GLU A 64 28.78 -18.51 1.49
N VAL A 65 29.69 -18.12 2.38
CA VAL A 65 31.12 -18.38 2.21
C VAL A 65 31.43 -19.77 2.78
N PRO A 66 31.71 -20.79 1.95
CA PRO A 66 31.84 -22.19 2.40
C PRO A 66 33.03 -22.42 3.34
N ILE A 67 33.98 -21.49 3.41
CA ILE A 67 35.20 -21.60 4.22
C ILE A 67 34.96 -21.05 5.65
N ILE A 68 34.03 -20.11 5.84
CA ILE A 68 33.82 -19.37 7.09
C ILE A 68 32.40 -19.62 7.66
N GLY A 69 31.49 -20.21 6.88
CA GLY A 69 30.10 -20.47 7.27
C GLY A 69 29.27 -19.19 7.47
N THR A 70 29.74 -18.05 6.96
CA THR A 70 29.08 -16.75 7.11
C THR A 70 28.18 -16.44 5.92
N CYS A 71 26.95 -16.04 6.19
CA CYS A 71 26.00 -15.62 5.17
C CYS A 71 26.30 -14.19 4.68
N LEU A 72 26.55 -14.03 3.37
CA LEU A 72 26.75 -12.73 2.74
C LEU A 72 25.44 -12.12 2.25
N GLN A 73 24.51 -12.94 1.78
CA GLN A 73 23.23 -12.50 1.25
C GLN A 73 22.10 -13.35 1.82
N THR A 74 21.18 -12.71 2.54
CA THR A 74 19.97 -13.35 3.08
C THR A 74 18.77 -12.98 2.22
N THR A 75 18.10 -13.98 1.65
CA THR A 75 16.84 -13.79 0.94
C THR A 75 15.68 -14.01 1.90
N GLN A 76 14.76 -13.05 1.92
CA GLN A 76 13.57 -13.09 2.76
C GLN A 76 12.35 -13.47 1.94
N THR A 77 11.58 -14.42 2.43
CA THR A 77 10.33 -14.88 1.83
C THR A 77 9.15 -14.21 2.52
N TYR A 78 8.20 -13.80 1.70
CA TYR A 78 6.98 -13.11 2.13
C TYR A 78 5.78 -13.68 1.42
N CYS A 79 4.63 -13.61 2.08
CA CYS A 79 3.35 -13.86 1.48
C CYS A 79 2.57 -12.57 1.32
N CYS A 80 2.23 -12.25 0.08
CA CYS A 80 1.55 -11.03 -0.28
C CYS A 80 0.12 -11.32 -0.71
N PHE A 81 -0.82 -10.60 -0.11
CA PHE A 81 -2.24 -10.73 -0.38
C PHE A 81 -2.73 -9.59 -1.27
N ASN A 82 -3.94 -9.72 -1.81
CA ASN A 82 -4.53 -8.69 -2.67
C ASN A 82 -5.08 -7.48 -1.90
N SER A 83 -5.30 -7.63 -0.58
CA SER A 83 -5.81 -6.56 0.28
C SER A 83 -5.29 -6.71 1.71
N ARG A 84 -5.32 -5.61 2.48
CA ARG A 84 -4.98 -5.64 3.92
C ARG A 84 -5.94 -6.54 4.69
N LEU A 85 -7.23 -6.50 4.34
CA LEU A 85 -8.24 -7.41 4.89
C LEU A 85 -7.86 -8.88 4.70
N ALA A 86 -7.48 -9.27 3.48
CA ALA A 86 -7.08 -10.64 3.18
C ALA A 86 -5.84 -11.06 3.98
N ARG A 87 -4.85 -10.16 4.14
CA ARG A 87 -3.68 -10.39 5.00
C ARG A 87 -4.10 -10.60 6.45
N ILE A 88 -4.92 -9.72 7.01
CA ILE A 88 -5.36 -9.76 8.41
C ILE A 88 -6.14 -11.05 8.68
N ILE A 89 -7.14 -11.38 7.85
CA ILE A 89 -7.95 -12.59 8.03
C ILE A 89 -7.09 -13.85 7.87
N ASN A 90 -6.20 -13.92 6.88
CA ASN A 90 -5.35 -15.09 6.68
C ASN A 90 -4.37 -15.29 7.83
N THR A 91 -3.75 -14.20 8.32
CA THR A 91 -2.80 -14.27 9.43
C THR A 91 -3.45 -14.55 10.77
N ALA A 92 -4.51 -13.81 11.14
CA ALA A 92 -5.21 -13.99 12.40
C ALA A 92 -6.05 -15.28 12.41
N GLY A 93 -6.77 -15.55 11.32
CA GLY A 93 -7.54 -16.78 11.17
C GLY A 93 -6.67 -18.03 11.10
N GLY A 94 -5.52 -17.95 10.42
CA GLY A 94 -4.55 -19.05 10.34
C GLY A 94 -4.03 -19.42 11.73
N ALA A 95 -3.74 -18.44 12.57
CA ALA A 95 -3.34 -18.67 13.96
C ALA A 95 -4.42 -19.37 14.79
N GLN A 96 -5.71 -19.08 14.57
CA GLN A 96 -6.81 -19.72 15.30
C GLN A 96 -6.95 -21.21 14.98
N ILE A 97 -6.70 -21.60 13.73
CA ILE A 97 -6.81 -23.00 13.28
C ILE A 97 -5.46 -23.72 13.21
N GLY A 98 -4.40 -23.14 13.82
CA GLY A 98 -3.09 -23.76 13.93
C GLY A 98 -2.31 -23.87 12.62
N ARG A 99 -2.61 -23.03 11.62
CA ARG A 99 -1.85 -23.00 10.37
C ARG A 99 -0.51 -22.30 10.56
N PRO A 100 0.58 -22.85 9.99
CA PRO A 100 1.90 -22.24 10.08
C PRO A 100 1.93 -20.91 9.33
N ALA A 101 2.72 -19.96 9.82
CA ALA A 101 2.86 -18.65 9.18
C ALA A 101 3.47 -18.70 7.76
N THR A 102 4.05 -19.83 7.37
CA THR A 102 4.57 -20.12 6.03
C THR A 102 3.48 -20.52 5.04
N ASP A 103 2.29 -20.90 5.51
CA ASP A 103 1.17 -21.30 4.66
C ASP A 103 0.28 -20.09 4.35
N CYS A 104 0.24 -19.75 3.08
CA CYS A 104 -0.41 -18.54 2.58
C CYS A 104 -1.60 -18.84 1.67
N SER A 105 -2.00 -20.12 1.62
CA SER A 105 -3.15 -20.53 0.85
C SER A 105 -4.45 -20.04 1.51
N GLY A 106 -5.51 -19.92 0.71
CA GLY A 106 -6.83 -19.51 1.19
C GLY A 106 -7.42 -20.51 2.18
N PHE A 107 -8.51 -20.12 2.86
CA PHE A 107 -9.30 -21.05 3.67
C PHE A 107 -10.32 -21.76 2.80
N THR A 108 -10.61 -23.02 3.13
CA THR A 108 -11.82 -23.67 2.60
C THR A 108 -13.07 -23.03 3.22
N PRO A 109 -14.27 -23.16 2.61
CA PRO A 109 -15.48 -22.60 3.18
C PRO A 109 -15.76 -23.08 4.61
N ALA A 110 -15.49 -24.36 4.90
CA ALA A 110 -15.63 -24.93 6.24
C ALA A 110 -14.65 -24.33 7.25
N GLN A 111 -13.39 -24.15 6.85
CA GLN A 111 -12.38 -23.50 7.70
C GLN A 111 -12.71 -22.03 7.96
N PHE A 112 -13.17 -21.32 6.93
CA PHE A 112 -13.55 -19.92 7.04
C PHE A 112 -14.73 -19.71 7.99
N ALA A 113 -15.74 -20.59 7.92
CA ALA A 113 -16.89 -20.54 8.81
C ALA A 113 -16.53 -20.85 10.28
N ALA A 114 -15.45 -21.57 10.52
CA ALA A 114 -14.96 -21.88 11.86
C ALA A 114 -14.14 -20.74 12.50
N LEU A 115 -13.83 -19.67 11.76
CA LEU A 115 -13.06 -18.54 12.26
C LEU A 115 -13.90 -17.65 13.19
N ASP A 116 -13.32 -17.26 14.32
CA ASP A 116 -13.88 -16.30 15.25
C ASP A 116 -13.40 -14.87 14.90
N PHE A 117 -14.24 -14.12 14.19
CA PHE A 117 -13.97 -12.73 13.79
C PHE A 117 -13.95 -11.76 14.98
N SER A 118 -14.52 -12.10 16.13
CA SER A 118 -14.49 -11.22 17.31
C SER A 118 -13.08 -11.05 17.88
N ARG A 119 -12.20 -12.01 17.61
CA ARG A 119 -10.79 -12.02 18.02
C ARG A 119 -9.83 -11.50 16.94
N ILE A 120 -10.36 -11.07 15.79
CA ILE A 120 -9.56 -10.54 14.68
C ILE A 120 -9.63 -9.01 14.72
N ASP A 121 -8.47 -8.37 14.88
CA ASP A 121 -8.39 -6.92 14.82
C ASP A 121 -8.43 -6.41 13.37
N LEU A 122 -9.54 -5.78 13.00
CA LEU A 122 -9.77 -5.20 11.69
C LEU A 122 -9.52 -3.68 11.64
N SER A 123 -9.03 -3.08 12.73
CA SER A 123 -8.84 -1.62 12.85
C SER A 123 -7.97 -1.04 11.74
N GLU A 124 -6.92 -1.74 11.34
CA GLU A 124 -6.05 -1.33 10.22
C GLU A 124 -6.83 -1.19 8.91
N PHE A 125 -7.71 -2.15 8.62
CA PHE A 125 -8.53 -2.13 7.41
C PHE A 125 -9.61 -1.06 7.49
N VAL A 126 -10.24 -0.88 8.65
CA VAL A 126 -11.23 0.18 8.86
C VAL A 126 -10.60 1.56 8.70
N ALA A 127 -9.39 1.78 9.23
CA ALA A 127 -8.66 3.03 9.06
C ALA A 127 -8.34 3.32 7.58
N GLU A 128 -7.96 2.29 6.82
CA GLU A 128 -7.75 2.40 5.37
C GLU A 128 -9.04 2.77 4.63
N ILE A 129 -10.17 2.13 4.96
CA ILE A 129 -11.46 2.47 4.37
C ILE A 129 -11.81 3.93 4.68
N MET A 130 -11.74 4.35 5.94
CA MET A 130 -12.14 5.70 6.35
C MET A 130 -11.25 6.78 5.72
N ALA A 131 -9.98 6.50 5.47
CA ALA A 131 -9.08 7.40 4.75
C ALA A 131 -9.42 7.54 3.26
N ASN A 132 -9.95 6.48 2.65
CA ASN A 132 -10.23 6.42 1.20
C ASN A 132 -11.70 6.72 0.86
N VAL A 133 -12.63 6.59 1.81
CA VAL A 133 -14.04 6.94 1.65
C VAL A 133 -14.18 8.45 1.69
N HIS A 134 -14.37 9.03 0.50
CA HIS A 134 -14.89 10.38 0.37
C HIS A 134 -16.36 10.35 0.72
N MET A 135 -16.72 10.68 1.96
CA MET A 135 -18.12 10.89 2.29
C MET A 135 -18.64 12.05 1.43
N PRO A 136 -19.67 11.83 0.58
CA PRO A 136 -20.23 12.90 -0.22
C PRO A 136 -20.70 14.00 0.72
N ASN A 137 -20.29 15.23 0.41
CA ASN A 137 -20.66 16.41 1.19
C ASN A 137 -22.18 16.43 1.33
N THR A 138 -22.70 16.33 2.55
CA THR A 138 -24.14 16.33 2.84
C THR A 138 -24.81 17.60 2.30
N SER A 139 -24.05 18.68 2.10
CA SER A 139 -24.49 19.90 1.44
C SER A 139 -24.89 19.70 -0.03
N ALA A 140 -24.20 18.81 -0.77
CA ALA A 140 -24.55 18.45 -2.15
C ALA A 140 -25.77 17.53 -2.22
N ILE A 141 -25.99 16.71 -1.17
CA ILE A 141 -27.17 15.84 -1.05
C ILE A 141 -28.43 16.68 -0.79
N ASN A 142 -28.34 17.78 -0.03
CA ASN A 142 -29.50 18.59 0.32
C ASN A 142 -30.02 19.49 -0.81
N THR A 143 -29.14 20.04 -1.65
CA THR A 143 -29.54 20.98 -2.72
C THR A 143 -30.09 20.29 -3.97
N ASP A 144 -29.54 19.14 -4.36
CA ASP A 144 -29.95 18.48 -5.61
C ASP A 144 -31.17 17.54 -5.41
N SER A 145 -31.28 16.95 -4.22
CA SER A 145 -32.37 16.02 -3.91
C SER A 145 -33.71 16.74 -3.70
N THR A 146 -33.73 17.92 -3.09
CA THR A 146 -34.99 18.63 -2.78
C THR A 146 -35.63 19.21 -4.04
N ALA A 147 -34.86 19.87 -4.91
CA ALA A 147 -35.36 20.43 -6.16
C ALA A 147 -35.81 19.34 -7.15
N THR A 148 -35.07 18.23 -7.24
CA THR A 148 -35.41 17.11 -8.12
C THR A 148 -36.58 16.28 -7.60
N MET A 149 -36.70 16.10 -6.27
CA MET A 149 -37.87 15.45 -5.66
C MET A 149 -39.14 16.26 -5.87
N GLN A 150 -39.10 17.59 -5.68
CA GLN A 150 -40.26 18.45 -5.94
C GLN A 150 -40.68 18.39 -7.41
N ARG A 151 -39.75 18.49 -8.36
CA ARG A 151 -40.07 18.35 -9.80
C ARG A 151 -40.70 17.00 -10.15
N LYS A 152 -40.28 15.91 -9.53
CA LYS A 152 -40.87 14.58 -9.78
C LYS A 152 -42.25 14.44 -9.15
N LEU A 153 -42.44 14.97 -7.94
CA LEU A 153 -43.75 14.97 -7.25
C LEU A 153 -44.77 15.78 -8.05
N ASP A 154 -44.43 17.00 -8.47
CA ASP A 154 -45.30 17.85 -9.26
C ASP A 154 -45.70 17.18 -10.59
N ASN A 155 -44.74 16.56 -11.29
CA ASN A 155 -45.04 15.82 -12.52
C ASN A 155 -45.96 14.60 -12.26
N TYR A 156 -45.83 13.92 -11.14
CA TYR A 156 -46.69 12.79 -10.77
C TYR A 156 -48.14 13.23 -10.49
N TYR A 157 -48.32 14.31 -9.72
CA TYR A 157 -49.64 14.86 -9.42
C TYR A 157 -50.32 15.47 -10.66
N THR A 158 -49.54 16.05 -11.57
CA THR A 158 -50.08 16.67 -12.79
C THR A 158 -50.44 15.62 -13.86
N ARG A 159 -49.75 14.48 -13.92
CA ARG A 159 -50.10 13.35 -14.82
C ARG A 159 -51.30 12.53 -14.37
N GLY A 160 -51.55 12.42 -13.06
CA GLY A 160 -52.64 11.60 -12.51
C GLY A 160 -54.03 12.25 -12.58
N ARG A 161 -54.15 13.47 -13.14
CA ARG A 161 -55.38 14.27 -13.17
C ARG A 161 -55.91 14.57 -14.58
N GLN A 162 -55.56 13.72 -15.56
CA GLN A 162 -56.15 13.68 -16.89
C GLN A 162 -56.81 12.32 -17.13
#